data_AF-A8BB74-F1
#
_entry.id   AF-A8BB74-F1
#
_cell.length_a   1.000
_cell.length_b   1.000
_cell.length_c   1.000
_cell.angle_alpha   90.00
_cell.angle_beta   90.00
_cell.angle_gamma   90.00
#
_symmetry.space_group_name_H-M   'P 1'
#
loop_
_entity.id
_entity.type
_entity.pdbx_description
1 polymer ?
#
loop_
_entity_poly.entity_id
_entity_poly.type
_entity_poly.pdbx_seq_one_letter_code
_entity_poly.pdbx_strand_id
1 'polypeptide(L)'
;MSSALQIGELFGKYAKTGYISEDGFILAVISLVGHPPIQDFLLQLGFQDKDGLTYREFSDAMKELLRTVNNEPPSPEDLASALQTVFPKSTLTLSEFVSAFQHNATMLGLDDVTEELLVGLYQYAGGLDTISLAQFTDFIHLHAGRY
;
A
#
# COMPACT_ATOMS: atom_id res chain seq x y z
N MET A 1 13.19 2.25 3.56
CA MET A 1 13.89 1.55 2.46
C MET A 1 13.68 2.33 1.16
N SER A 2 14.66 2.41 0.26
CA SER A 2 14.50 3.18 -1.00
C SER A 2 13.67 2.37 -2.01
N SER A 3 12.62 2.97 -2.58
CA SER A 3 11.75 2.36 -3.60
C SER A 3 12.53 1.81 -4.80
N ALA A 4 13.71 2.39 -5.11
CA ALA A 4 14.58 1.92 -6.18
C ALA A 4 15.14 0.51 -5.92
N LEU A 5 15.37 0.15 -4.64
CA LEU A 5 15.92 -1.15 -4.25
C LEU A 5 14.85 -2.24 -4.38
N GLN A 6 13.62 -1.96 -3.93
CA GLN A 6 12.47 -2.86 -4.07
C GLN A 6 12.09 -3.10 -5.54
N ILE A 7 12.10 -2.07 -6.39
CA ILE A 7 11.83 -2.23 -7.83
C ILE A 7 12.89 -3.18 -8.45
N GLY A 8 14.16 -3.01 -8.11
CA GLY A 8 15.24 -3.91 -8.56
C GLY A 8 15.01 -5.38 -8.19
N GLU A 9 14.63 -5.62 -6.93
CA GLU A 9 14.34 -6.97 -6.42
C GLU A 9 13.14 -7.61 -7.11
N LEU A 10 12.07 -6.86 -7.33
CA LEU A 10 10.87 -7.34 -8.04
C LEU A 10 11.20 -7.73 -9.47
N PHE A 11 12.00 -6.93 -10.18
CA PHE A 11 12.45 -7.31 -11.53
C PHE A 11 13.28 -8.60 -11.48
N GLY A 12 14.24 -8.70 -10.57
CA GLY A 12 15.06 -9.91 -10.42
C GLY A 12 14.24 -11.17 -10.11
N LYS A 13 13.12 -11.02 -9.39
CA LYS A 13 12.23 -12.11 -9.00
C LYS A 13 11.29 -12.58 -10.12
N TYR A 14 10.75 -11.64 -10.90
CA TYR A 14 9.67 -11.93 -11.87
C TYR A 14 10.10 -11.89 -13.34
N ALA A 15 11.25 -11.28 -13.66
CA ALA A 15 11.78 -11.28 -15.02
C ALA A 15 12.34 -12.65 -15.40
N LYS A 16 12.13 -13.04 -16.66
CA LYS A 16 12.76 -14.21 -17.28
C LYS A 16 13.60 -13.75 -18.45
N THR A 17 14.80 -14.30 -18.58
CA THR A 17 15.69 -14.02 -19.73
C THR A 17 15.97 -12.52 -19.98
N GLY A 18 15.96 -11.70 -18.92
CA GLY A 18 16.23 -10.26 -19.01
C GLY A 18 15.03 -9.37 -19.35
N TYR A 19 13.84 -9.95 -19.51
CA TYR A 19 12.59 -9.26 -19.78
C TYR A 19 11.51 -9.69 -18.79
N ILE A 20 10.55 -8.82 -18.51
CA ILE A 20 9.38 -9.16 -17.69
C ILE A 20 8.13 -9.17 -18.57
N SER A 21 7.43 -10.30 -18.60
CA SER A 21 6.17 -10.45 -19.33
C SER A 21 5.04 -9.72 -18.61
N GLU A 22 3.88 -9.61 -19.27
CA GLU A 22 2.67 -9.00 -18.68
C GLU A 22 2.30 -9.66 -17.33
N ASP A 23 2.23 -11.00 -17.28
CA ASP A 23 1.98 -11.74 -16.04
C ASP A 23 3.02 -11.43 -14.96
N GLY A 24 4.29 -11.36 -15.33
CA GLY A 24 5.38 -11.02 -14.40
C GLY A 24 5.23 -9.60 -13.86
N PHE A 25 4.82 -8.66 -14.71
CA PHE A 25 4.55 -7.27 -14.34
C PHE A 25 3.39 -7.17 -13.35
N ILE A 26 2.26 -7.84 -13.63
CA ILE A 26 1.09 -7.87 -12.76
C ILE A 26 1.48 -8.41 -11.37
N LEU A 27 2.23 -9.52 -11.32
CA LEU A 27 2.70 -10.10 -10.06
C LEU A 27 3.64 -9.16 -9.29
N ALA A 28 4.51 -8.45 -9.99
CA ALA A 28 5.40 -7.46 -9.39
C ALA A 28 4.61 -6.28 -8.80
N VAL A 29 3.58 -5.80 -9.50
CA VAL A 29 2.69 -4.73 -9.02
C VAL A 29 1.91 -5.19 -7.79
N ILE A 30 1.24 -6.35 -7.84
CA ILE A 30 0.50 -6.89 -6.68
C ILE A 30 1.42 -7.03 -5.46
N SER A 31 2.66 -7.48 -5.65
CA SER A 31 3.63 -7.62 -4.56
C SER A 31 4.03 -6.28 -3.94
N LEU A 32 3.90 -5.18 -4.68
CA LEU A 32 4.30 -3.85 -4.23
C LEU A 32 3.13 -3.03 -3.67
N VAL A 33 1.96 -3.06 -4.32
CA VAL A 33 0.80 -2.22 -3.97
C VAL A 33 -0.41 -3.02 -3.48
N GLY A 34 -0.35 -4.36 -3.47
CA GLY A 34 -1.40 -5.22 -2.93
C GLY A 34 -2.59 -5.50 -3.85
N HIS A 35 -2.66 -4.85 -5.01
CA HIS A 35 -3.71 -5.06 -6.01
C HIS A 35 -3.13 -5.03 -7.44
N PRO A 36 -3.82 -5.61 -8.44
CA PRO A 36 -3.36 -5.56 -9.83
C PRO A 36 -3.41 -4.12 -10.39
N PRO A 37 -2.59 -3.81 -11.41
CA PRO A 37 -2.69 -2.55 -12.15
C PRO A 37 -4.01 -2.50 -12.94
N ILE A 38 -4.53 -1.30 -13.18
CA ILE A 38 -5.70 -1.11 -14.04
C ILE A 38 -5.41 -1.51 -15.50
N GLN A 39 -6.43 -1.99 -16.20
CA GLN A 39 -6.28 -2.50 -17.57
C GLN A 39 -5.72 -1.45 -18.54
N ASP A 40 -6.15 -0.19 -18.43
CA ASP A 40 -5.68 0.90 -19.28
C ASP A 40 -4.17 1.15 -19.14
N PHE A 41 -3.63 0.97 -17.92
CA PHE A 41 -2.20 1.09 -17.68
C PHE A 41 -1.43 -0.06 -18.33
N LEU A 42 -1.94 -1.29 -18.25
CA LEU A 42 -1.35 -2.44 -18.95
C LEU A 42 -1.35 -2.25 -20.47
N LEU A 43 -2.42 -1.68 -21.03
CA LEU A 43 -2.52 -1.34 -22.46
C LEU A 43 -1.46 -0.31 -22.87
N GLN A 44 -1.22 0.71 -22.05
CA GLN A 44 -0.18 1.73 -22.30
C GLN A 44 1.24 1.15 -22.33
N LEU A 45 1.49 0.07 -21.59
CA LEU A 45 2.79 -0.60 -21.57
C LEU A 45 3.07 -1.40 -22.85
N GLY A 46 2.04 -1.64 -23.68
CA GLY A 46 2.20 -2.20 -25.02
C GLY A 46 2.63 -3.66 -25.04
N PHE A 47 2.26 -4.47 -24.04
CA PHE A 47 2.55 -5.91 -23.99
C PHE A 47 1.98 -6.69 -25.20
N GLN A 48 1.00 -6.12 -25.91
CA GLN A 48 0.45 -6.72 -27.13
C GLN A 48 1.44 -6.67 -28.31
N ASP A 49 2.40 -5.74 -28.28
CA ASP A 49 3.34 -5.47 -29.38
C ASP A 49 4.79 -5.92 -29.07
N LYS A 50 5.05 -6.46 -27.86
CA LYS A 50 6.37 -6.93 -27.44
C LYS A 50 6.30 -8.07 -26.43
N ASP A 51 7.32 -8.92 -26.43
CA ASP A 51 7.41 -10.11 -25.55
C ASP A 51 7.56 -9.78 -24.04
N GLY A 52 7.95 -8.55 -23.71
CA GLY A 52 8.08 -8.09 -22.33
C GLY A 52 8.79 -6.75 -22.21
N LEU A 53 8.86 -6.23 -20.98
CA LEU A 53 9.55 -5.01 -20.65
C LEU A 53 11.00 -5.29 -20.28
N THR A 54 11.91 -4.45 -20.76
CA THR A 54 13.27 -4.35 -20.21
C THR A 54 13.22 -3.83 -18.76
N TYR A 55 14.33 -3.97 -18.02
CA TYR A 55 14.44 -3.42 -16.67
C TYR A 55 14.13 -1.92 -16.62
N ARG A 56 14.55 -1.16 -17.64
CA ARG A 56 14.31 0.28 -17.69
C ARG A 56 12.83 0.59 -17.82
N GLU A 57 12.16 -0.02 -18.79
CA GLU A 57 10.72 0.17 -19.01
C GLU A 57 9.90 -0.29 -17.80
N PHE A 58 10.26 -1.42 -17.20
CA PHE A 58 9.67 -1.88 -15.95
C PHE A 58 9.86 -0.86 -14.83
N SER A 59 11.08 -0.38 -14.62
CA SER A 59 11.35 0.57 -13.54
C SER A 59 10.61 1.88 -13.73
N ASP A 60 10.51 2.37 -14.98
CA ASP A 60 9.81 3.61 -15.28
C ASP A 60 8.30 3.43 -15.08
N ALA A 61 7.72 2.31 -15.52
CA ALA A 61 6.33 1.94 -15.28
C ALA A 61 6.00 1.81 -13.77
N MET A 62 6.86 1.15 -12.99
CA MET A 62 6.66 1.00 -11.55
C MET A 62 6.75 2.34 -10.82
N LYS A 63 7.64 3.25 -11.24
CA LYS A 63 7.72 4.61 -10.68
C LYS A 63 6.47 5.42 -11.02
N GLU A 64 5.97 5.31 -12.25
CA GLU A 64 4.75 5.98 -12.66
C GLU A 64 3.53 5.46 -11.88
N LEU A 65 3.45 4.14 -11.70
CA LEU A 65 2.40 3.50 -10.91
C LEU A 65 2.46 3.89 -9.44
N LEU A 66 3.65 3.92 -8.84
CA LEU A 66 3.82 4.44 -7.48
C LEU A 66 3.43 5.92 -7.40
N ARG A 67 3.70 6.72 -8.44
CA ARG A 67 3.28 8.12 -8.48
C ARG A 67 1.76 8.24 -8.55
N THR A 68 1.06 7.39 -9.30
CA THR A 68 -0.42 7.45 -9.36
C THR A 68 -1.06 6.90 -8.09
N VAL A 69 -0.57 5.79 -7.55
CA VAL A 69 -1.05 5.20 -6.29
C VAL A 69 -0.79 6.11 -5.08
N ASN A 70 0.33 6.85 -5.06
CA ASN A 70 0.61 7.80 -3.99
C ASN A 70 -0.20 9.11 -4.10
N ASN A 71 -0.89 9.37 -5.21
CA ASN A 71 -1.60 10.65 -5.43
C ASN A 71 -3.11 10.55 -5.29
N GLU A 72 -3.70 9.36 -5.25
CA GLU A 72 -5.13 9.20 -4.97
C GLU A 72 -5.27 8.61 -3.56
N PRO A 73 -5.52 9.44 -2.52
CA PRO A 73 -5.80 8.91 -1.20
C PRO A 73 -6.99 7.95 -1.31
N PRO A 74 -6.96 6.80 -0.60
CA PRO A 74 -8.06 5.86 -0.63
C PRO A 74 -9.36 6.60 -0.31
N SER A 75 -10.42 6.24 -1.04
CA SER A 75 -11.72 6.84 -0.81
C SER A 75 -12.12 6.63 0.66
N PRO A 76 -12.80 7.58 1.31
CA PRO A 76 -13.23 7.40 2.70
C PRO A 76 -14.05 6.11 2.91
N GLU A 77 -14.79 5.68 1.88
CA GLU A 77 -15.59 4.46 1.89
C GLU A 77 -14.73 3.20 1.87
N ASP A 78 -13.74 3.12 0.98
CA ASP A 78 -12.82 1.98 0.89
C ASP A 78 -11.98 1.86 2.17
N LEU A 79 -11.53 3.01 2.70
CA LEU A 79 -10.77 3.05 3.94
C LEU A 79 -11.62 2.63 5.14
N ALA A 80 -12.86 3.09 5.22
CA ALA A 80 -13.79 2.67 6.28
C ALA A 80 -14.08 1.17 6.20
N SER A 81 -14.24 0.61 5.00
CA SER A 81 -14.48 -0.82 4.78
C SER A 81 -13.27 -1.67 5.21
N ALA A 82 -12.05 -1.24 4.85
CA ALA A 82 -10.82 -1.90 5.28
C ALA A 82 -10.65 -1.84 6.80
N LEU A 83 -10.91 -0.67 7.41
CA LEU A 83 -10.82 -0.50 8.86
C LEU A 83 -11.87 -1.35 9.60
N GLN A 84 -13.10 -1.47 9.09
CA GLN A 84 -14.11 -2.38 9.67
C GLN A 84 -13.69 -3.85 9.62
N THR A 85 -12.87 -4.24 8.64
CA THR A 85 -12.34 -5.61 8.57
C THR A 85 -11.30 -5.87 9.67
N VAL A 86 -10.51 -4.85 10.01
CA VAL A 86 -9.50 -4.90 11.08
C VAL A 86 -10.12 -4.71 12.46
N PHE A 87 -11.17 -3.90 12.54
CA PHE A 87 -11.77 -3.45 13.78
C PHE A 87 -13.25 -3.87 13.86
N PRO A 88 -13.59 -4.85 14.72
CA PRO A 88 -14.97 -5.32 14.87
C PRO A 88 -15.88 -4.30 15.57
N LYS A 89 -15.32 -3.21 16.10
CA LYS A 89 -16.04 -2.15 16.82
C LYS A 89 -15.87 -0.82 16.09
N SER A 90 -16.93 -0.05 16.09
CA SER A 90 -16.96 1.33 15.57
C SER A 90 -16.24 2.34 16.47
N THR A 91 -15.87 1.95 17.68
CA THR A 91 -15.06 2.73 18.63
C THR A 91 -13.99 1.85 19.26
N LEU A 92 -12.80 2.42 19.48
CA LEU A 92 -11.61 1.72 19.93
C LEU A 92 -10.95 2.45 21.10
N THR A 93 -10.66 1.70 22.15
CA THR A 93 -9.71 2.13 23.19
C THR A 93 -8.28 2.09 22.64
N LEU A 94 -7.35 2.79 23.30
CA LEU A 94 -5.92 2.77 22.92
C LEU A 94 -5.37 1.32 22.83
N SER A 95 -5.70 0.47 23.81
CA SER A 95 -5.23 -0.92 23.83
C SER A 95 -5.77 -1.74 22.65
N GLU A 96 -7.03 -1.54 22.26
CA GLU A 96 -7.63 -2.24 21.13
C GLU A 96 -7.03 -1.77 19.80
N PHE A 97 -6.77 -0.46 19.69
CA PHE A 97 -6.11 0.13 18.53
C PHE A 97 -4.70 -0.44 18.33
N VAL A 98 -3.86 -0.35 19.37
CA VAL A 98 -2.47 -0.82 19.34
C VAL A 98 -2.43 -2.32 19.05
N SER A 99 -3.25 -3.12 19.74
CA SER A 99 -3.25 -4.57 19.57
C SER A 99 -3.64 -4.98 18.14
N ALA A 100 -4.62 -4.33 17.53
CA ALA A 100 -5.04 -4.66 16.16
C ALA A 100 -3.97 -4.27 15.13
N PHE A 101 -3.36 -3.09 15.28
CA PHE A 101 -2.31 -2.64 14.37
C PHE A 101 -1.03 -3.47 14.50
N GLN A 102 -0.60 -3.81 15.72
CA GLN A 102 0.55 -4.69 15.94
C GLN A 102 0.32 -6.10 15.41
N HIS A 103 -0.88 -6.65 15.58
CA HIS A 103 -1.22 -7.97 15.05
C HIS A 103 -1.09 -7.99 13.52
N ASN A 104 -1.63 -6.98 12.84
CA ASN A 104 -1.53 -6.88 11.38
C ASN A 104 -0.10 -6.57 10.91
N ALA A 105 0.63 -5.68 11.60
CA ALA A 105 2.02 -5.39 11.28
C ALA A 105 2.91 -6.64 11.38
N THR A 106 2.73 -7.45 12.42
CA THR A 106 3.46 -8.72 12.59
C THR A 106 3.13 -9.71 11.47
N MET A 107 1.84 -9.84 11.12
CA MET A 107 1.39 -10.72 10.02
C MET A 107 1.94 -10.29 8.65
N LEU A 108 2.18 -8.99 8.45
CA LEU A 108 2.70 -8.42 7.22
C LEU A 108 4.22 -8.23 7.21
N GLY A 109 4.92 -8.57 8.31
CA GLY A 109 6.37 -8.39 8.43
C GLY A 109 6.81 -6.91 8.48
N LEU A 110 5.96 -6.03 9.01
CA LEU A 110 6.23 -4.60 9.17
C LEU A 110 6.88 -4.32 10.52
N ASP A 111 8.15 -4.71 10.66
CA ASP A 111 8.91 -4.63 11.91
C ASP A 111 9.16 -3.20 12.41
N ASP A 112 9.01 -2.20 11.54
CA ASP A 112 9.17 -0.77 11.86
C ASP A 112 7.97 -0.18 12.62
N VAL A 113 6.84 -0.91 12.73
CA VAL A 113 5.63 -0.45 13.41
C VAL A 113 5.73 -0.75 14.91
N THR A 114 6.29 0.21 15.65
CA THR A 114 6.46 0.10 17.10
C THR A 114 5.20 0.51 17.86
N GLU A 115 5.07 0.02 19.10
CA GLU A 115 4.00 0.44 20.02
C GLU A 115 3.96 1.95 20.21
N GLU A 116 5.12 2.57 20.44
CA GLU A 116 5.26 4.01 20.66
C GLU A 116 4.74 4.82 19.46
N LEU A 117 5.00 4.36 18.24
CA LEU A 117 4.49 4.98 17.03
C LEU A 117 2.97 4.88 16.92
N LEU A 118 2.38 3.74 17.29
CA LEU A 118 0.93 3.54 17.30
C LEU A 118 0.23 4.36 18.39
N VAL A 119 0.84 4.47 19.57
CA VAL A 119 0.33 5.34 20.65
C VAL A 119 0.36 6.80 20.21
N GLY A 120 1.46 7.25 19.58
CA GLY A 120 1.57 8.59 19.03
C GLY A 120 0.53 8.86 17.95
N LEU A 121 0.31 7.90 17.04
CA LEU A 121 -0.72 7.98 16.00
C LEU A 121 -2.13 8.08 16.58
N TYR A 122 -2.45 7.27 17.60
CA TYR A 122 -3.74 7.29 18.29
C TYR A 122 -4.04 8.66 18.90
N GLN A 123 -3.07 9.23 19.63
CA GLN A 123 -3.21 10.54 20.26
C GLN A 123 -3.30 11.66 19.21
N TYR A 124 -2.50 11.59 18.15
CA TYR A 124 -2.49 12.57 17.07
C TYR A 124 -3.81 12.56 16.26
N ALA A 125 -4.45 11.40 16.14
CA ALA A 125 -5.78 11.28 15.57
C ALA A 125 -6.91 11.74 16.51
N GLY A 126 -6.59 12.28 17.70
CA GLY A 126 -7.55 12.82 18.67
C GLY A 126 -8.12 11.78 19.64
N GLY A 127 -7.52 10.59 19.71
CA GLY A 127 -7.87 9.57 20.71
C GLY A 127 -7.46 10.01 22.12
N LEU A 128 -8.43 10.20 23.00
CA LEU A 128 -8.23 10.47 24.42
C LEU A 128 -8.51 9.22 25.26
N ASP A 129 -9.78 8.83 25.35
CA ASP A 129 -10.22 7.57 25.97
C ASP A 129 -10.60 6.51 24.92
N THR A 130 -11.30 6.97 23.88
CA THR A 130 -11.71 6.17 22.72
C THR A 130 -11.60 7.00 21.46
N ILE A 131 -11.35 6.35 20.32
CA ILE A 131 -11.45 6.94 18.99
C ILE A 131 -12.51 6.20 18.18
N SER A 132 -13.33 6.91 17.41
CA SER A 132 -14.26 6.26 16.48
C SER A 132 -13.56 5.93 15.17
N LEU A 133 -14.02 4.86 14.49
CA LEU A 133 -13.49 4.51 13.17
C LEU A 133 -13.67 5.66 12.17
N ALA A 134 -14.79 6.37 12.21
CA ALA A 134 -15.03 7.53 11.35
C ALA A 134 -13.98 8.64 11.58
N GLN A 135 -13.72 9.01 12.83
CA GLN A 135 -12.66 9.99 13.16
C GLN A 135 -11.28 9.56 12.67
N PHE A 136 -10.98 8.26 12.78
CA PHE A 136 -9.70 7.74 12.34
C PHE A 136 -9.59 7.65 10.80
N THR A 137 -10.66 7.28 10.11
CA THR A 137 -10.78 7.34 8.65
C THR A 137 -10.56 8.76 8.15
N ASP A 138 -11.24 9.75 8.76
CA ASP A 138 -11.09 11.16 8.43
C ASP A 138 -9.66 11.65 8.66
N PHE A 139 -9.06 11.23 9.78
CA PHE A 139 -7.67 11.55 10.11
C PHE A 139 -6.70 11.03 9.04
N ILE A 140 -6.83 9.76 8.63
CA ILE A 140 -6.00 9.17 7.57
C ILE A 140 -6.25 9.92 6.26
N HIS A 141 -7.50 10.18 5.88
CA HIS A 141 -7.82 10.88 4.64
C HIS A 141 -7.21 12.29 4.58
N LEU A 142 -7.21 13.03 5.70
CA LEU A 142 -6.60 14.36 5.83
C LEU A 142 -5.07 14.35 5.73
N HIS A 143 -4.41 13.25 6.10
CA HIS A 143 -2.95 13.16 6.20
C HIS A 143 -2.29 12.29 5.12
N ALA A 144 -3.03 11.36 4.51
CA ALA A 144 -2.55 10.45 3.47
C ALA A 144 -2.25 11.16 2.14
N GLY A 145 -2.85 12.33 1.87
CA GLY A 145 -2.61 13.12 0.66
C GLY A 145 -1.53 14.20 0.77
N ARG A 146 -0.71 14.22 1.86
CA ARG A 146 0.27 15.29 2.12
C ARG A 146 1.74 14.91 1.89
N TYR A 147 2.04 13.68 1.45
CA TYR A 147 3.41 13.21 1.23
C TYR A 147 3.57 12.41 -0.06
#